data_AF-A0A953ZCD1-F1
#
_entry.id   AF-A0A953ZCD1-F1
#
_cell.length_a   1.000
_cell.length_b   1.000
_cell.length_c   1.000
_cell.angle_alpha   90.00
_cell.angle_beta   90.00
_cell.angle_gamma   90.00
#
_symmetry.space_group_name_H-M   'P 1'
#
loop_
_entity.id
_entity.type
_entity.pdbx_description
1 polymer ?
#
loop_
_entity_poly.entity_id
_entity_poly.type
_entity_poly.pdbx_seq_one_letter_code
_entity_poly.pdbx_strand_id
1 'polypeptide(L)'
;HAYPWRMMWQQLFLTGKDPQSNSGKTFAKFMGMEIEGERIVFLIDASDSMLNPLSDEEKDAVRAPTTGDRRDDKLYEIDWSKVFNRFDAAREHLKWTLARLPANTKVSVVLFGSDVQVLGATPTFVELKRNSLSRIYASIDAVKPTEPSAEQANTRPHGVLMGETNYYQAFLAAYRMGPRAVVDEAVEHYDLKFILGGADSIVLLSDGVPNRDGFSGKAPLGSIVYSESHATKQPGEGYWLDVPAREPRPEREVEERDPETGEIVKRRIPG
;
A
#
# COMPACT_ATOMS: atom_id res chain seq x y z
N HIS A 1 6.48 31.75 -23.45
CA HIS A 1 6.90 31.84 -22.04
C HIS A 1 6.38 30.61 -21.30
N ALA A 2 7.19 29.56 -21.23
CA ALA A 2 6.84 28.30 -20.55
C ALA A 2 7.64 28.20 -19.26
N TYR A 3 6.97 28.12 -18.12
CA TYR A 3 7.63 27.86 -16.84
C TYR A 3 8.06 26.38 -16.79
N PRO A 4 9.33 26.07 -16.44
CA PRO A 4 9.79 24.70 -16.35
C PRO A 4 9.37 24.13 -15.00
N TRP A 5 8.35 23.27 -15.03
CA TRP A 5 7.87 22.36 -13.97
C TRP A 5 8.99 21.76 -13.10
N ARG A 6 10.20 21.59 -13.64
CA ARG A 6 11.39 21.09 -12.94
C ARG A 6 11.82 21.96 -11.74
N MET A 7 11.61 23.28 -11.79
CA MET A 7 11.91 24.21 -10.69
C MET A 7 10.85 24.16 -9.58
N MET A 8 9.60 23.87 -9.94
CA MET A 8 8.49 23.71 -8.99
C MET A 8 8.70 22.47 -8.12
N TRP A 9 9.10 21.35 -8.74
CA TRP A 9 9.45 20.12 -8.02
C TRP A 9 10.64 20.32 -7.08
N GLN A 10 11.70 20.99 -7.52
CA GLN A 10 12.88 21.24 -6.67
C GLN A 10 12.57 22.18 -5.49
N GLN A 11 11.69 23.17 -5.65
CA GLN A 11 11.22 24.00 -4.53
C GLN A 11 10.32 23.24 -3.55
N LEU A 12 9.43 22.37 -4.04
CA LEU A 12 8.58 21.53 -3.18
C LEU A 12 9.41 20.60 -2.30
N PHE A 13 10.48 19.99 -2.85
CA PHE A 13 11.36 19.09 -2.09
C PHE A 13 12.28 19.81 -1.11
N LEU A 14 12.72 21.04 -1.39
CA LEU A 14 13.66 21.76 -0.54
C LEU A 14 12.99 22.60 0.56
N THR A 15 11.72 22.98 0.40
CA THR A 15 11.09 23.96 1.31
C THR A 15 9.78 23.51 1.94
N GLY A 16 9.16 22.42 1.47
CA GLY A 16 7.89 21.94 2.01
C GLY A 16 6.78 22.99 1.98
N LYS A 17 6.82 23.94 1.05
CA LYS A 17 5.81 24.98 0.85
C LYS A 17 5.38 25.02 -0.60
N ASP A 18 4.07 24.92 -0.80
CA ASP A 18 3.41 25.19 -2.07
C ASP A 18 3.54 26.68 -2.46
N PRO A 19 4.10 27.03 -3.64
CA PRO A 19 4.23 28.41 -4.07
C PRO A 19 2.90 29.12 -4.44
N GLN A 20 1.74 28.47 -4.34
CA GLN A 20 0.44 29.11 -4.63
C GLN A 20 -0.65 29.02 -3.54
N SER A 21 -0.39 28.44 -2.37
CA SER A 21 -1.43 28.36 -1.34
C SER A 21 -1.54 29.64 -0.49
N ASN A 22 -2.42 30.55 -0.90
CA ASN A 22 -2.98 31.61 -0.05
C ASN A 22 -4.18 31.10 0.79
N SER A 23 -4.36 29.78 0.89
CA SER A 23 -5.41 29.18 1.70
C SER A 23 -4.78 28.54 2.93
N GLY A 24 -5.19 28.94 4.13
CA GLY A 24 -4.70 28.39 5.41
C GLY A 24 -5.05 26.92 5.67
N LYS A 25 -5.11 26.08 4.64
CA LYS A 25 -5.25 24.63 4.74
C LYS A 25 -3.87 24.03 5.00
N THR A 26 -3.62 23.64 6.23
CA THR A 26 -2.45 22.82 6.58
C THR A 26 -2.72 21.37 6.17
N PHE A 27 -1.84 20.80 5.36
CA PHE A 27 -1.87 19.38 5.02
C PHE A 27 -1.41 18.53 6.20
N ALA A 28 -1.91 17.30 6.31
CA ALA A 28 -1.38 16.36 7.28
C ALA A 28 0.04 16.01 6.86
N LYS A 29 0.98 16.06 7.80
CA LYS A 29 2.38 15.68 7.55
C LYS A 29 2.68 14.30 8.08
N PHE A 30 3.63 13.60 7.48
CA PHE A 30 4.27 12.39 8.01
C PHE A 30 5.77 12.54 7.85
N MET A 31 6.49 12.51 8.97
CA MET A 31 7.94 12.81 9.00
C MET A 31 8.30 14.13 8.28
N GLY A 32 7.45 15.16 8.42
CA GLY A 32 7.65 16.47 7.78
C GLY A 32 7.20 16.57 6.32
N MET A 33 6.84 15.46 5.68
CA MET A 33 6.31 15.45 4.30
C MET A 33 4.80 15.69 4.29
N GLU A 34 4.32 16.59 3.44
CA GLU A 34 2.89 16.77 3.21
C GLU A 34 2.31 15.54 2.50
N ILE A 35 1.17 15.06 3.00
CA ILE A 35 0.45 13.94 2.41
C ILE A 35 -0.84 14.45 1.75
N GLU A 36 -0.98 14.11 0.48
CA GLU A 36 -2.19 14.30 -0.30
C GLU A 36 -2.70 12.94 -0.81
N GLY A 37 -4.01 12.78 -0.96
CA GLY A 37 -4.64 11.55 -1.47
C GLY A 37 -5.97 11.24 -0.79
N GLU A 38 -6.85 10.53 -1.50
CA GLU A 38 -8.11 10.01 -0.94
C GLU A 38 -7.96 8.57 -0.45
N ARG A 39 -7.06 7.79 -1.06
CA ARG A 39 -6.80 6.37 -0.80
C ARG A 39 -5.31 6.14 -0.64
N ILE A 40 -4.87 6.23 0.61
CA ILE A 40 -3.46 6.27 0.97
C ILE A 40 -3.02 4.91 1.51
N VAL A 41 -1.92 4.37 0.99
CA VAL A 41 -1.27 3.19 1.55
C VAL A 41 0.01 3.61 2.27
N PHE A 42 0.08 3.35 3.57
CA PHE A 42 1.30 3.52 4.35
C PHE A 42 2.07 2.21 4.37
N LEU A 43 3.26 2.22 3.78
CA LEU A 43 4.24 1.15 3.85
C LEU A 43 5.22 1.46 4.96
N ILE A 44 5.15 0.71 6.07
CA ILE A 44 5.99 0.89 7.24
C ILE A 44 6.98 -0.26 7.32
N ASP A 45 8.27 0.09 7.32
CA ASP A 45 9.32 -0.88 7.51
C ASP A 45 9.24 -1.47 8.93
N ALA A 46 9.22 -2.78 8.97
CA ALA A 46 9.20 -3.62 10.15
C ALA A 46 10.31 -4.68 10.07
N SER A 47 11.37 -4.42 9.30
CA SER A 47 12.61 -5.20 9.33
C SER A 47 13.34 -5.03 10.67
N ASP A 48 14.28 -5.94 10.94
CA ASP A 48 14.96 -6.00 12.24
C ASP A 48 15.88 -4.78 12.47
N SER A 49 16.32 -4.08 11.42
CA SER A 49 17.10 -2.84 11.55
C SER A 49 16.31 -1.72 12.24
N MET A 50 14.98 -1.73 12.11
CA MET A 50 14.11 -0.76 12.76
C MET A 50 14.09 -0.93 14.30
N LEU A 51 14.60 -2.04 14.84
CA LEU A 51 14.75 -2.26 16.28
C LEU A 51 16.02 -1.63 16.86
N ASN A 52 16.90 -1.10 16.01
CA ASN A 52 18.06 -0.36 16.47
C ASN A 52 17.61 0.84 17.32
N PRO A 53 18.24 1.05 18.50
CA PRO A 53 17.96 2.22 19.32
C PRO A 53 18.22 3.51 18.55
N LEU A 54 17.41 4.52 18.79
CA LEU A 54 17.67 5.85 18.25
C LEU A 54 18.89 6.46 18.95
N SER A 55 19.82 7.01 18.16
CA SER A 55 20.85 7.90 18.69
C SER A 55 20.22 9.16 19.28
N ASP A 56 20.93 9.88 20.14
CA ASP A 56 20.39 11.11 20.71
C ASP A 56 20.18 12.19 19.63
N GLU A 57 21.03 12.22 18.60
CA GLU A 57 20.85 13.07 17.42
C GLU A 57 19.59 12.70 16.63
N GLU A 58 19.31 11.41 16.44
CA GLU A 58 18.09 10.95 15.78
C GLU A 58 16.85 11.30 16.61
N LYS A 59 16.90 11.15 17.95
CA LYS A 59 15.79 11.59 18.82
C LYS A 59 15.53 13.07 18.70
N ASP A 60 16.58 13.90 18.68
CA ASP A 60 16.45 15.34 18.55
C ASP A 60 15.93 15.75 17.17
N ALA A 61 16.38 15.10 16.09
CA ALA A 61 15.88 15.33 14.74
C ALA A 61 14.40 14.96 14.59
N VAL A 62 13.99 13.85 15.19
CA VAL A 62 12.60 13.36 15.13
C VAL A 62 11.68 14.20 16.05
N ARG A 63 12.22 14.74 17.16
CA ARG A 63 11.51 15.68 18.06
C ARG A 63 11.41 17.10 17.50
N ALA A 64 12.37 17.53 16.68
CA ALA A 64 12.45 18.89 16.19
C ALA A 64 11.17 19.20 15.38
N PRO A 65 10.35 20.17 15.82
CA PRO A 65 9.19 20.57 15.03
C PRO A 65 9.70 21.10 13.69
N THR A 66 9.21 20.52 12.59
CA THR A 66 9.45 21.05 11.25
C THR A 66 8.72 22.39 11.14
N THR A 67 9.39 23.46 11.57
CA THR A 67 9.05 24.89 11.46
C THR A 67 7.60 25.22 11.04
N GLY A 68 6.77 25.66 12.01
CA GLY A 68 5.50 26.35 11.74
C GLY A 68 4.22 25.66 12.24
N ASP A 69 4.26 24.39 12.58
CA ASP A 69 3.07 23.63 12.99
C ASP A 69 2.75 23.76 14.48
N ARG A 70 2.38 24.98 14.91
CA ARG A 70 1.71 25.17 16.20
C ARG A 70 0.21 25.31 15.95
N ARG A 71 -0.46 24.19 15.68
CA ARG A 71 -1.91 24.09 15.88
C ARG A 71 -2.18 23.51 17.26
N ASP A 72 -3.01 24.21 18.00
CA ASP A 72 -3.48 23.93 19.35
C ASP A 72 -4.50 22.76 19.39
N ASP A 73 -4.35 21.79 18.48
CA ASP A 73 -5.27 20.67 18.33
C ASP A 73 -4.71 19.47 19.10
N LYS A 74 -5.22 19.28 20.33
CA LYS A 74 -4.92 18.15 21.23
C LYS A 74 -5.41 16.78 20.71
N LEU A 75 -5.34 16.50 19.40
CA LEU A 75 -5.88 15.27 18.83
C LEU A 75 -5.00 14.05 19.13
N TYR A 76 -3.68 14.20 19.02
CA TYR A 76 -2.68 13.19 19.37
C TYR A 76 -1.30 13.86 19.50
N GLU A 77 -0.62 13.57 20.61
CA GLU A 77 0.74 13.98 20.91
C GLU A 77 1.62 12.74 21.08
N ILE A 78 2.82 12.77 20.52
CA ILE A 78 3.76 11.64 20.58
C ILE A 78 4.26 11.50 22.01
N ASP A 79 4.05 10.32 22.60
CA ASP A 79 4.61 9.99 23.90
C ASP A 79 6.07 9.54 23.74
N TRP A 80 6.97 10.52 23.76
CA TRP A 80 8.42 10.29 23.61
C TRP A 80 9.03 9.41 24.71
N SER A 81 8.33 9.16 25.82
CA SER A 81 8.80 8.23 26.85
C SER A 81 8.72 6.77 26.42
N LYS A 82 7.91 6.47 25.39
CA LYS A 82 7.71 5.13 24.82
C LYS A 82 8.53 4.88 23.54
N VAL A 83 9.29 5.86 23.08
CA VAL A 83 10.04 5.79 21.82
C VAL A 83 11.50 5.44 22.12
N PHE A 84 11.87 4.18 21.93
CA PHE A 84 13.22 3.69 22.20
C PHE A 84 14.00 3.38 20.92
N ASN A 85 13.32 2.81 19.92
CA ASN A 85 13.90 2.43 18.64
C ASN A 85 13.20 3.13 17.46
N ARG A 86 13.74 2.92 16.26
CA ARG A 86 13.22 3.52 15.02
C ARG A 86 11.79 3.06 14.69
N PHE A 87 11.45 1.81 14.99
CA PHE A 87 10.10 1.29 14.82
C PHE A 87 9.08 1.98 15.74
N ASP A 88 9.43 2.24 16.99
CA ASP A 88 8.57 2.97 17.93
C ASP A 88 8.34 4.40 17.43
N ALA A 89 9.38 5.07 16.91
CA ALA A 89 9.23 6.40 16.31
C ALA A 89 8.32 6.36 15.08
N ALA A 90 8.54 5.40 14.18
CA ALA A 90 7.70 5.19 12.99
C ALA A 90 6.22 4.98 13.36
N ARG A 91 5.95 4.12 14.36
CA ARG A 91 4.60 3.86 14.88
C ARG A 91 3.96 5.14 15.42
N GLU A 92 4.65 5.86 16.29
CA GLU A 92 4.10 7.06 16.92
C GLU A 92 3.85 8.20 15.92
N HIS A 93 4.76 8.36 14.94
CA HIS A 93 4.55 9.30 13.84
C HIS A 93 3.37 8.91 12.95
N LEU A 94 3.20 7.62 12.66
CA LEU A 94 2.04 7.17 11.89
C LEU A 94 0.75 7.51 12.61
N LYS A 95 0.63 7.22 13.92
CA LYS A 95 -0.55 7.61 14.70
C LYS A 95 -0.77 9.12 14.70
N TRP A 96 0.30 9.90 14.87
CA TRP A 96 0.26 11.36 14.83
C TRP A 96 -0.26 11.91 13.49
N THR A 97 0.15 11.30 12.37
CA THR A 97 -0.32 11.63 11.02
C THR A 97 -1.76 11.22 10.81
N LEU A 98 -2.13 9.98 11.16
CA LEU A 98 -3.49 9.48 11.00
C LEU A 98 -4.51 10.32 11.77
N ALA A 99 -4.13 10.85 12.94
CA ALA A 99 -4.95 11.79 13.70
C ALA A 99 -5.21 13.12 12.94
N ARG A 100 -4.30 13.53 12.07
CA ARG A 100 -4.34 14.83 11.38
C ARG A 100 -4.90 14.77 9.96
N LEU A 101 -5.00 13.57 9.41
CA LEU A 101 -5.66 13.37 8.12
C LEU A 101 -7.18 13.64 8.23
N PRO A 102 -7.81 14.13 7.15
CA PRO A 102 -9.26 14.27 7.10
C PRO A 102 -9.99 12.95 7.39
N ALA A 103 -11.11 13.01 8.11
CA ALA A 103 -11.86 11.82 8.52
C ALA A 103 -12.44 11.01 7.34
N ASN A 104 -12.58 11.64 6.18
CA ASN A 104 -13.02 11.01 4.92
C ASN A 104 -11.87 10.39 4.11
N THR A 105 -10.61 10.65 4.48
CA THR A 105 -9.46 9.96 3.87
C THR A 105 -9.53 8.48 4.20
N LYS A 106 -9.31 7.65 3.19
CA LYS A 106 -9.26 6.19 3.34
C LYS A 106 -7.82 5.74 3.38
N VAL A 107 -7.49 4.89 4.35
CA VAL A 107 -6.12 4.42 4.55
C VAL A 107 -6.03 2.91 4.57
N SER A 108 -4.90 2.39 4.12
CA SER A 108 -4.41 1.06 4.46
C SER A 108 -3.01 1.17 5.04
N VAL A 109 -2.67 0.27 5.97
CA VAL A 109 -1.35 0.22 6.60
C VAL A 109 -0.78 -1.16 6.35
N VAL A 110 0.41 -1.17 5.77
CA VAL A 110 1.11 -2.38 5.35
C VAL A 110 2.47 -2.36 6.04
N LEU A 111 2.74 -3.38 6.84
CA LEU A 111 4.03 -3.61 7.45
C LEU A 111 4.84 -4.51 6.53
N PHE A 112 6.11 -4.21 6.34
CA PHE A 112 6.97 -5.03 5.49
C PHE A 112 8.32 -5.29 6.14
N GLY A 113 8.81 -6.51 5.92
CA GLY A 113 10.16 -6.91 6.20
C GLY A 113 10.55 -7.97 5.16
N SER A 114 10.85 -9.17 5.63
CA SER A 114 11.08 -10.36 4.80
C SER A 114 9.90 -10.66 3.90
N ASP A 115 8.72 -10.54 4.50
CA ASP A 115 7.40 -10.70 3.92
C ASP A 115 6.58 -9.44 4.24
N VAL A 116 5.35 -9.41 3.72
CA VAL A 116 4.44 -8.29 3.92
C VAL A 116 3.20 -8.72 4.68
N GLN A 117 2.76 -7.84 5.57
CA GLN A 117 1.56 -8.00 6.37
C GLN A 117 0.70 -6.75 6.29
N VAL A 118 -0.52 -6.89 5.79
CA VAL A 118 -1.54 -5.85 5.91
C VAL A 118 -2.03 -5.82 7.36
N LEU A 119 -2.11 -4.64 7.95
CA LEU A 119 -2.57 -4.51 9.33
C LEU A 119 -4.04 -4.96 9.43
N GLY A 120 -4.36 -5.81 10.41
CA GLY A 120 -5.71 -6.39 10.54
C GLY A 120 -6.84 -5.37 10.79
N ALA A 121 -6.52 -4.16 11.23
CA ALA A 121 -7.48 -3.05 11.33
C ALA A 121 -7.79 -2.37 9.99
N THR A 122 -6.94 -2.57 8.98
CA THR A 122 -7.02 -1.99 7.63
C THR A 122 -6.80 -3.05 6.55
N PRO A 123 -7.56 -4.18 6.57
CA PRO A 123 -7.45 -5.22 5.54
C PRO A 123 -7.86 -4.69 4.15
N THR A 124 -8.61 -3.59 4.14
CA THR A 124 -9.01 -2.78 2.99
C THR A 124 -8.76 -1.31 3.30
N PHE A 125 -9.09 -0.43 2.36
CA PHE A 125 -9.19 1.01 2.63
C PHE A 125 -10.26 1.32 3.68
N VAL A 126 -9.86 1.93 4.80
CA VAL A 126 -10.73 2.30 5.92
C VAL A 126 -10.71 3.82 6.14
N GLU A 127 -11.89 4.41 6.32
CA GLU A 127 -12.03 5.82 6.68
C GLU A 127 -11.57 6.11 8.11
N LEU A 128 -10.93 7.27 8.30
CA LEU A 128 -10.34 7.72 9.56
C LEU A 128 -11.36 8.28 10.56
N LYS A 129 -12.41 7.52 10.84
CA LYS A 129 -13.36 7.80 11.93
C LYS A 129 -12.74 7.43 13.27
N ARG A 130 -13.22 8.03 14.37
CA ARG A 130 -12.71 7.79 15.74
C ARG A 130 -12.60 6.30 16.10
N ASN A 131 -13.61 5.50 15.78
CA ASN A 131 -13.62 4.05 16.06
C ASN A 131 -12.67 3.26 15.15
N SER A 132 -12.35 3.76 13.96
CA SER A 132 -11.35 3.14 13.09
C SER A 132 -9.94 3.49 13.58
N LEU A 133 -9.70 4.75 13.92
CA LEU A 133 -8.42 5.20 14.48
C LEU A 133 -8.04 4.41 15.74
N SER A 134 -8.96 4.22 16.69
CA SER A 134 -8.67 3.44 17.90
C SER A 134 -8.28 1.99 17.59
N ARG A 135 -8.95 1.34 16.63
CA ARG A 135 -8.63 -0.01 16.16
C ARG A 135 -7.28 -0.08 15.45
N ILE A 136 -6.97 0.93 14.63
CA ILE A 136 -5.69 1.06 13.95
C ILE A 136 -4.58 1.21 14.99
N TYR A 137 -4.74 2.12 15.97
CA TYR A 137 -3.74 2.34 17.01
C TYR A 137 -3.48 1.07 17.82
N ALA A 138 -4.54 0.40 18.27
CA ALA A 138 -4.42 -0.87 18.98
C ALA A 138 -3.72 -1.95 18.14
N SER A 139 -3.98 -1.99 16.83
CA SER A 139 -3.33 -2.97 15.94
C SER A 139 -1.86 -2.65 15.72
N ILE A 140 -1.48 -1.38 15.56
CA ILE A 140 -0.06 -1.01 15.44
C ILE A 140 0.68 -1.27 16.78
N ASP A 141 0.03 -1.01 17.92
CA ASP A 141 0.59 -1.28 19.26
C ASP A 141 0.73 -2.78 19.57
N ALA A 142 -0.06 -3.62 18.92
CA ALA A 142 0.04 -5.07 19.04
C ALA A 142 1.29 -5.63 18.33
N VAL A 143 1.89 -4.87 17.40
CA VAL A 143 3.13 -5.28 16.72
C VAL A 143 4.29 -5.12 17.68
N LYS A 144 4.87 -6.26 18.08
CA LYS A 144 5.97 -6.31 19.04
C LYS A 144 7.10 -7.19 18.52
N PRO A 145 8.36 -6.85 18.84
CA PRO A 145 9.49 -7.72 18.56
C PRO A 145 9.35 -9.05 19.29
N THR A 146 9.80 -10.11 18.65
CA THR A 146 9.96 -11.45 19.22
C THR A 146 11.42 -11.70 19.59
N GLU A 147 11.65 -12.64 20.51
CA GLU A 147 13.01 -13.04 20.88
C GLU A 147 13.68 -13.76 19.71
N PRO A 148 14.97 -13.47 19.44
CA PRO A 148 15.70 -14.17 18.39
C PRO A 148 15.93 -15.62 18.81
N SER A 149 15.94 -16.54 17.84
CA SER A 149 16.38 -17.91 18.09
C SER A 149 17.84 -17.95 18.57
N ALA A 150 18.24 -19.04 19.24
CA ALA A 150 19.61 -19.19 19.76
C ALA A 150 20.69 -19.00 18.68
N GLU A 151 20.40 -19.35 17.43
CA GLU A 151 21.29 -19.18 16.27
C GLU A 151 21.36 -17.73 15.78
N GLN A 152 20.31 -16.94 16.00
CA GLN A 152 20.17 -15.55 15.54
C GLN A 152 20.54 -14.51 16.61
N ALA A 153 20.75 -14.93 17.86
CA ALA A 153 21.02 -14.03 18.98
C ALA A 153 22.23 -13.10 18.73
N ASN A 154 23.26 -13.58 18.01
CA ASN A 154 24.45 -12.79 17.70
C ASN A 154 24.25 -11.80 16.55
N THR A 155 23.37 -12.10 15.59
CA THR A 155 23.13 -11.23 14.42
C THR A 155 21.97 -10.28 14.63
N ARG A 156 21.08 -10.57 15.59
CA ARG A 156 19.87 -9.80 15.89
C ARG A 156 19.78 -9.47 17.39
N PRO A 157 20.70 -8.62 17.91
CA PRO A 157 20.79 -8.34 19.34
C PRO A 157 19.56 -7.60 19.91
N HIS A 158 18.75 -6.97 19.04
CA HIS A 158 17.59 -6.17 19.44
C HIS A 158 16.25 -6.88 19.23
N GLY A 159 16.25 -8.14 18.80
CA GLY A 159 15.04 -8.93 18.55
C GLY A 159 14.76 -9.17 17.07
N VAL A 160 13.63 -9.83 16.80
CA VAL A 160 13.13 -10.13 15.46
C VAL A 160 11.74 -9.54 15.29
N LEU A 161 11.55 -8.72 14.27
CA LEU A 161 10.25 -8.13 13.93
C LEU A 161 9.67 -8.85 12.71
N MET A 162 10.07 -8.46 11.51
CA MET A 162 9.72 -9.15 10.25
C MET A 162 10.96 -9.56 9.45
N GLY A 163 12.17 -9.54 10.01
CA GLY A 163 13.38 -10.02 9.35
C GLY A 163 14.06 -8.98 8.47
N GLU A 164 14.31 -9.31 7.20
CA GLU A 164 15.03 -8.46 6.24
C GLU A 164 14.15 -7.36 5.63
N THR A 165 14.65 -6.51 4.73
CA THR A 165 13.92 -5.40 4.11
C THR A 165 13.61 -5.73 2.65
N ASN A 166 12.33 -6.02 2.33
CA ASN A 166 11.86 -6.34 0.98
C ASN A 166 10.92 -5.26 0.41
N TYR A 167 11.49 -4.26 -0.26
CA TYR A 167 10.70 -3.20 -0.89
C TYR A 167 9.80 -3.70 -2.02
N TYR A 168 10.24 -4.72 -2.77
CA TYR A 168 9.44 -5.21 -3.90
C TYR A 168 8.10 -5.72 -3.42
N GLN A 169 8.09 -6.59 -2.40
CA GLN A 169 6.84 -7.11 -1.85
C GLN A 169 5.98 -6.00 -1.25
N ALA A 170 6.59 -5.00 -0.59
CA ALA A 170 5.86 -3.87 -0.04
C ALA A 170 5.11 -3.10 -1.13
N PHE A 171 5.82 -2.68 -2.18
CA PHE A 171 5.20 -1.97 -3.31
C PHE A 171 4.18 -2.85 -4.04
N LEU A 172 4.47 -4.13 -4.23
CA LEU A 172 3.53 -5.07 -4.83
C LEU A 172 2.22 -5.14 -4.04
N ALA A 173 2.29 -5.25 -2.71
CA ALA A 173 1.10 -5.22 -1.85
C ALA A 173 0.35 -3.88 -1.93
N ALA A 174 1.06 -2.76 -2.05
CA ALA A 174 0.44 -1.45 -2.21
C ALA A 174 -0.28 -1.30 -3.56
N TYR A 175 0.33 -1.74 -4.65
CA TYR A 175 -0.31 -1.74 -5.99
C TYR A 175 -1.49 -2.71 -6.07
N ARG A 176 -1.42 -3.83 -5.35
CA ARG A 176 -2.49 -4.82 -5.23
C ARG A 176 -3.59 -4.42 -4.26
N MET A 177 -3.43 -3.33 -3.51
CA MET A 177 -4.42 -2.87 -2.54
C MET A 177 -5.66 -2.37 -3.29
N GLY A 178 -6.73 -3.15 -3.23
CA GLY A 178 -8.02 -2.80 -3.81
C GLY A 178 -9.08 -2.44 -2.77
N PRO A 179 -10.31 -2.14 -3.22
CA PRO A 179 -11.42 -1.81 -2.34
C PRO A 179 -11.87 -2.99 -1.46
N ARG A 180 -11.51 -4.23 -1.80
CA ARG A 180 -11.94 -5.45 -1.10
C ARG A 180 -10.83 -6.18 -0.32
N ALA A 181 -9.56 -6.02 -0.70
CA ALA A 181 -8.34 -6.46 -0.01
C ALA A 181 -7.13 -6.31 -0.96
N VAL A 182 -5.96 -6.78 -0.53
CA VAL A 182 -4.83 -7.11 -1.42
C VAL A 182 -5.23 -8.28 -2.32
N VAL A 183 -5.10 -8.08 -3.63
CA VAL A 183 -5.44 -9.10 -4.64
C VAL A 183 -4.19 -9.81 -5.13
N ASP A 184 -4.25 -11.14 -5.16
CA ASP A 184 -3.12 -12.00 -5.53
C ASP A 184 -3.39 -12.65 -6.90
N GLU A 185 -3.49 -11.81 -7.93
CA GLU A 185 -3.76 -12.23 -9.30
C GLU A 185 -2.63 -11.74 -10.24
N ALA A 186 -2.23 -12.57 -11.21
CA ALA A 186 -1.16 -12.27 -12.16
C ALA A 186 -1.49 -11.13 -13.17
N VAL A 187 -2.74 -10.63 -13.16
CA VAL A 187 -3.29 -9.63 -14.10
C VAL A 187 -3.40 -8.22 -13.51
N GLU A 188 -2.78 -7.99 -12.36
CA GLU A 188 -2.83 -6.76 -11.56
C GLU A 188 -2.60 -5.43 -12.32
N HIS A 189 -1.78 -5.44 -13.37
CA HIS A 189 -1.32 -4.25 -14.06
C HIS A 189 -2.28 -3.75 -15.17
N TYR A 190 -3.34 -4.50 -15.47
CA TYR A 190 -4.36 -4.11 -16.48
C TYR A 190 -5.79 -4.09 -15.95
N ASP A 191 -6.01 -4.44 -14.68
CA ASP A 191 -7.36 -4.45 -14.15
C ASP A 191 -7.80 -3.03 -13.76
N LEU A 192 -8.77 -2.50 -14.52
CA LEU A 192 -9.39 -1.20 -14.30
C LEU A 192 -9.89 -1.01 -12.86
N LYS A 193 -10.20 -2.11 -12.14
CA LYS A 193 -10.63 -2.04 -10.73
C LYS A 193 -9.57 -1.44 -9.81
N PHE A 194 -8.28 -1.66 -10.06
CA PHE A 194 -7.18 -1.07 -9.27
C PHE A 194 -6.82 0.32 -9.73
N ILE A 195 -6.95 0.61 -11.03
CA ILE A 195 -6.75 1.96 -11.55
C ILE A 195 -7.80 2.92 -10.96
N LEU A 196 -9.05 2.47 -10.83
CA LEU A 196 -10.14 3.30 -10.32
C LEU A 196 -10.30 3.24 -8.80
N GLY A 197 -10.01 2.08 -8.18
CA GLY A 197 -10.30 1.81 -6.77
C GLY A 197 -9.09 1.51 -5.90
N GLY A 198 -7.88 1.51 -6.46
CA GLY A 198 -6.62 1.28 -5.75
C GLY A 198 -6.08 2.53 -5.05
N ALA A 199 -4.85 2.42 -4.57
CA ALA A 199 -4.15 3.52 -3.92
C ALA A 199 -3.90 4.67 -4.92
N ASP A 200 -4.18 5.90 -4.49
CA ASP A 200 -3.76 7.11 -5.23
C ASP A 200 -2.43 7.66 -4.72
N SER A 201 -2.12 7.40 -3.44
CA SER A 201 -0.87 7.79 -2.79
C SER A 201 -0.28 6.63 -2.01
N ILE A 202 1.03 6.42 -2.18
CA ILE A 202 1.81 5.44 -1.45
C ILE A 202 2.89 6.18 -0.67
N VAL A 203 2.91 6.00 0.65
CA VAL A 203 3.88 6.61 1.56
C VAL A 203 4.75 5.50 2.14
N LEU A 204 6.05 5.54 1.85
CA LEU A 204 7.03 4.56 2.34
C LEU A 204 7.89 5.17 3.45
N LEU A 205 8.02 4.45 4.56
CA LEU A 205 8.99 4.74 5.62
C LEU A 205 9.91 3.55 5.83
N SER A 206 11.22 3.76 5.71
CA SER A 206 12.26 2.77 5.98
C SER A 206 13.55 3.44 6.44
N ASP A 207 14.33 2.73 7.24
CA ASP A 207 15.67 3.12 7.68
C ASP A 207 16.81 2.45 6.88
N GLY A 208 16.45 1.60 5.90
CA GLY A 208 17.38 0.63 5.31
C GLY A 208 17.48 0.62 3.79
N VAL A 209 18.56 0.00 3.32
CA VAL A 209 18.79 -0.36 1.91
C VAL A 209 18.12 -1.73 1.67
N PRO A 210 17.50 -1.99 0.51
CA PRO A 210 16.90 -3.31 0.29
C PRO A 210 17.98 -4.37 0.32
N ASN A 211 17.82 -5.36 1.20
CA ASN A 211 18.77 -6.47 1.36
C ASN A 211 18.14 -7.83 1.01
N ARG A 212 16.89 -7.85 0.54
CA ARG A 212 16.21 -9.02 0.00
C ARG A 212 15.55 -8.71 -1.35
N ASP A 213 15.70 -9.61 -2.32
CA ASP A 213 15.02 -9.49 -3.60
C ASP A 213 13.58 -10.04 -3.53
N GLY A 214 12.71 -9.48 -4.37
CA GLY A 214 11.31 -9.87 -4.45
C GLY A 214 11.06 -11.23 -5.12
N PHE A 215 12.06 -11.78 -5.80
CA PHE A 215 11.95 -12.97 -6.64
C PHE A 215 12.18 -14.27 -5.86
N SER A 216 12.80 -14.19 -4.68
CA SER A 216 13.04 -15.34 -3.80
C SER A 216 11.94 -15.59 -2.75
N GLY A 217 10.89 -14.74 -2.68
CA GLY A 217 9.88 -14.75 -1.60
C GLY A 217 8.47 -15.17 -2.03
N LYS A 218 7.70 -15.73 -1.08
CA LYS A 218 6.28 -16.11 -1.24
C LYS A 218 5.38 -14.87 -1.33
N ALA A 219 4.19 -15.02 -1.91
CA ALA A 219 3.17 -13.98 -1.98
C ALA A 219 2.80 -13.41 -0.58
N PRO A 220 2.32 -12.16 -0.48
CA PRO A 220 1.96 -11.52 0.79
C PRO A 220 0.95 -12.34 1.60
N LEU A 221 1.16 -12.43 2.92
CA LEU A 221 0.28 -13.13 3.85
C LEU A 221 -1.01 -12.31 4.05
N GLY A 222 -2.05 -12.63 3.30
CA GLY A 222 -3.36 -11.96 3.38
C GLY A 222 -4.17 -11.95 2.08
N SER A 223 -3.84 -12.77 1.10
CA SER A 223 -4.51 -12.78 -0.20
C SER A 223 -5.93 -13.38 -0.13
N ILE A 224 -6.88 -12.68 -0.74
CA ILE A 224 -8.16 -13.28 -1.14
C ILE A 224 -7.97 -13.80 -2.57
N VAL A 225 -7.99 -15.12 -2.73
CA VAL A 225 -8.06 -15.76 -4.04
C VAL A 225 -9.53 -15.71 -4.49
N TYR A 226 -9.84 -14.90 -5.49
CA TYR A 226 -11.17 -14.93 -6.12
C TYR A 226 -11.28 -16.20 -6.96
N SER A 227 -12.14 -17.13 -6.55
CA SER A 227 -12.44 -18.34 -7.32
C SER A 227 -13.52 -18.06 -8.36
N GLU A 228 -13.18 -17.40 -9.47
CA GLU A 228 -14.00 -17.49 -10.69
C GLU A 228 -13.12 -17.61 -11.94
N SER A 229 -13.42 -18.62 -12.75
CA SER A 229 -12.71 -19.01 -13.96
C SER A 229 -12.92 -18.01 -15.08
N HIS A 230 -12.02 -17.05 -15.24
CA HIS A 230 -11.90 -16.27 -16.46
C HIS A 230 -10.52 -16.51 -17.08
N ALA A 231 -10.52 -17.30 -18.15
CA ALA A 231 -9.37 -17.49 -19.01
C ALA A 231 -9.00 -16.16 -19.68
N THR A 232 -7.95 -15.50 -19.19
CA THR A 232 -7.38 -14.32 -19.80
C THR A 232 -6.12 -14.71 -20.59
N LYS A 233 -6.19 -14.60 -21.92
CA LYS A 233 -5.00 -14.47 -22.77
C LYS A 233 -4.51 -13.03 -22.66
N GLN A 234 -3.20 -12.83 -22.54
CA GLN A 234 -2.61 -11.49 -22.62
C GLN A 234 -2.47 -11.02 -24.08
N PRO A 235 -2.62 -9.70 -24.35
CA PRO A 235 -2.37 -9.13 -25.66
C PRO A 235 -0.89 -8.75 -25.83
N GLY A 236 -0.21 -9.33 -26.83
CA GLY A 236 0.89 -8.67 -27.53
C GLY A 236 2.29 -9.30 -27.49
N GLU A 237 2.65 -10.15 -26.52
CA GLU A 237 4.05 -10.60 -26.40
C GLU A 237 4.15 -12.11 -26.10
N GLY A 238 4.42 -12.90 -27.13
CA GLY A 238 4.74 -14.32 -27.03
C GLY A 238 5.05 -14.94 -28.40
N TYR A 239 6.03 -15.84 -28.46
CA TYR A 239 6.43 -16.54 -29.68
C TYR A 239 5.24 -17.26 -30.33
N TRP A 240 5.10 -17.12 -31.65
CA TRP A 240 4.10 -17.85 -32.42
C TRP A 240 4.43 -19.34 -32.41
N LEU A 241 3.63 -20.12 -31.68
CA LEU A 241 3.51 -21.56 -31.89
C LEU A 241 2.56 -21.76 -33.06
N ASP A 242 3.02 -22.40 -34.14
CA ASP A 242 2.14 -22.89 -35.20
C ASP A 242 1.22 -23.97 -34.61
N VAL A 243 0.06 -23.54 -34.15
CA VAL A 243 -1.01 -24.44 -33.72
C VAL A 243 -1.73 -24.88 -35.00
N PRO A 244 -1.79 -26.18 -35.33
CA PRO A 244 -2.52 -26.66 -36.49
C PRO A 244 -3.97 -26.18 -36.40
N ALA A 245 -4.51 -25.73 -37.54
CA ALA A 245 -5.86 -25.19 -37.62
C ALA A 245 -6.84 -26.14 -36.91
N ARG A 246 -7.53 -25.61 -35.90
CA ARG A 246 -8.51 -26.36 -35.12
C ARG A 246 -9.58 -26.87 -36.08
N GLU A 247 -9.93 -28.16 -35.97
CA GLU A 247 -10.97 -28.74 -36.83
C GLU A 247 -12.24 -27.88 -36.78
N PRO A 248 -12.86 -27.59 -37.93
CA PRO A 248 -14.08 -26.80 -37.99
C PRO A 248 -15.14 -27.48 -37.13
N ARG A 249 -15.69 -26.74 -36.18
CA ARG A 249 -16.73 -27.28 -35.30
C ARG A 249 -17.99 -27.55 -36.14
N PRO A 250 -18.71 -28.64 -35.86
CA PRO A 250 -19.94 -28.96 -36.57
C PRO A 250 -20.97 -27.84 -36.37
N GLU A 251 -21.67 -27.47 -37.46
CA GLU A 251 -22.76 -26.50 -37.43
C GLU A 251 -23.77 -26.86 -36.35
N ARG A 252 -24.25 -25.85 -35.62
CA ARG A 252 -25.28 -26.03 -34.61
C ARG A 252 -26.55 -25.32 -35.05
N GLU A 253 -27.68 -26.01 -34.90
CA GLU A 253 -29.00 -25.41 -35.08
C GLU A 253 -29.38 -24.68 -33.80
N VAL A 254 -29.69 -23.39 -33.93
CA VAL A 254 -30.24 -22.57 -32.86
C VAL A 254 -31.68 -22.26 -33.22
N GLU A 255 -32.58 -22.49 -32.27
CA GLU A 255 -33.99 -22.13 -32.40
C GLU A 255 -34.15 -20.70 -31.86
N GLU A 256 -34.49 -19.77 -32.74
CA GLU A 256 -34.71 -18.38 -32.40
C GLU A 256 -36.19 -18.07 -32.59
N ARG A 257 -36.81 -17.47 -31.58
CA ARG A 257 -38.23 -17.11 -31.64
C ARG A 257 -38.34 -15.72 -32.25
N ASP A 258 -39.04 -15.63 -33.37
CA ASP A 258 -39.31 -14.36 -34.02
C ASP A 258 -40.15 -13.48 -33.07
N PRO A 259 -39.65 -12.28 -32.70
CA PRO A 259 -40.30 -11.44 -31.71
C PRO A 259 -41.60 -10.79 -32.22
N GLU A 260 -41.82 -10.72 -33.53
CA GLU A 260 -43.01 -10.09 -34.11
C GLU A 260 -44.13 -11.09 -34.38
N THR A 261 -43.77 -12.30 -34.83
CA THR A 261 -44.76 -13.33 -35.20
C THR A 261 -44.92 -14.42 -34.12
N GLY A 262 -43.93 -14.56 -33.22
CA GLY A 262 -43.91 -15.57 -32.17
C GLY A 262 -43.58 -16.98 -32.65
N GLU A 263 -43.33 -17.16 -33.96
CA GLU A 263 -42.93 -18.42 -34.58
C GLU A 263 -41.47 -18.76 -34.24
N ILE A 264 -41.18 -20.05 -34.09
CA ILE A 264 -39.82 -20.54 -33.81
C ILE A 264 -39.15 -20.86 -35.14
N VAL A 265 -38.12 -20.10 -35.49
CA VAL A 265 -37.33 -20.28 -36.70
C VAL A 265 -36.01 -20.96 -36.32
N LYS A 266 -35.71 -22.09 -36.97
CA LYS A 266 -34.43 -22.79 -36.77
C LYS A 266 -33.39 -22.21 -37.72
N ARG A 267 -32.31 -21.67 -37.17
CA ARG A 267 -31.19 -21.14 -37.95
C ARG A 267 -29.93 -21.97 -37.69
N ARG A 268 -29.30 -22.43 -38.77
CA ARG A 268 -27.97 -23.05 -38.71
C ARG A 268 -26.91 -21.97 -38.63
N ILE A 269 -26.04 -22.07 -37.64
CA ILE A 269 -24.91 -21.16 -37.46
C ILE A 269 -23.63 -22.01 -37.54
N PRO A 270 -22.60 -21.56 -38.31
CA PRO A 270 -21.31 -22.22 -38.32
C PRO A 270 -20.72 -22.27 -36.90
N GLY A 271 -20.22 -23.46 -36.52
CA GLY A 271 -19.80 -23.80 -35.15
C GLY A 271 -18.40 -23.32 -34.77
#